data_AF-A0A1I1YAL0-F1
#
_entry.id   AF-A0A1I1YAL0-F1
#
_cell.length_a   1.000
_cell.length_b   1.000
_cell.length_c   1.000
_cell.angle_alpha   90.00
_cell.angle_beta   90.00
_cell.angle_gamma   90.00
#
_symmetry.space_group_name_H-M   'P 1'
#
loop_
_entity.id
_entity.type
_entity.pdbx_description
1 polymer ?
#
loop_
_entity_poly.entity_id
_entity_poly.type
_entity_poly.pdbx_seq_one_letter_code
_entity_poly.pdbx_strand_id
1 'polypeptide(L)'
;MRPARALLLTAAFALSGCIADTEVRRLQPGVYEIVRTDCGFSVDTATAQRLRAEIERTAAARCTHGYELDEPQLGRGGMRGSAVTGECPTAVMRAVARCRGAASPDSLSPF
;
A
#
# COMPACT_ATOMS: atom_id res chain seq x y z
N MET A 1 -39.71 30.82 -14.43
CA MET A 1 -38.85 30.51 -15.59
C MET A 1 -37.43 30.28 -15.10
N ARG A 2 -36.91 29.05 -15.27
CA ARG A 2 -35.50 28.54 -15.31
C ARG A 2 -34.44 29.06 -14.30
N PRO A 3 -33.38 28.28 -13.96
CA PRO A 3 -33.13 26.87 -14.28
C PRO A 3 -32.69 26.00 -13.08
N ALA A 4 -33.02 24.71 -13.21
CA ALA A 4 -32.34 23.60 -12.56
C ALA A 4 -30.82 23.74 -12.70
N ARG A 5 -30.12 23.96 -11.59
CA ARG A 5 -28.66 24.06 -11.53
C ARG A 5 -28.04 23.23 -10.40
N ALA A 6 -28.80 22.32 -9.80
CA ALA A 6 -28.36 21.55 -8.63
C ALA A 6 -28.14 20.05 -8.90
N LEU A 7 -28.09 19.62 -10.17
CA LEU A 7 -28.09 18.19 -10.53
C LEU A 7 -26.85 17.74 -11.32
N LEU A 8 -25.73 18.47 -11.22
CA LEU A 8 -24.50 18.17 -11.99
C LEU A 8 -23.26 17.85 -11.14
N LEU A 9 -23.37 17.69 -9.81
CA LEU A 9 -22.20 17.48 -8.95
C LEU A 9 -21.99 16.05 -8.43
N THR A 10 -22.90 15.10 -8.71
CA THR A 10 -22.80 13.71 -8.23
C THR A 10 -22.22 12.73 -9.26
N ALA A 11 -21.82 13.18 -10.47
CA ALA A 11 -21.29 12.32 -11.52
C ALA A 11 -19.74 12.17 -11.50
N ALA A 12 -19.05 12.66 -10.48
CA ALA A 12 -17.59 12.49 -10.35
C ALA A 12 -17.19 11.20 -9.61
N PHE A 13 -18.12 10.47 -9.00
CA PHE A 13 -17.83 9.25 -8.22
C PHE A 13 -18.05 7.93 -8.98
N ALA A 14 -18.46 7.98 -10.25
CA ALA A 14 -18.79 6.79 -11.03
C ALA A 14 -17.74 6.38 -12.08
N LEU A 15 -16.61 7.08 -12.16
CA LEU A 15 -15.55 6.85 -13.15
C LEU A 15 -14.19 6.64 -12.48
N SER A 16 -13.92 5.45 -11.92
CA SER A 16 -12.55 4.90 -11.72
C SER A 16 -12.58 3.64 -10.83
N GLY A 17 -12.89 2.48 -11.41
CA GLY A 17 -13.01 1.20 -10.71
C GLY A 17 -11.71 0.62 -10.12
N CYS A 18 -10.61 1.39 -10.05
CA CYS A 18 -9.37 0.92 -9.44
C CYS A 18 -8.56 2.07 -8.86
N ILE A 19 -8.41 2.07 -7.54
CA ILE A 19 -7.60 3.04 -6.79
C ILE A 19 -6.38 2.30 -6.24
N ALA A 20 -5.19 2.82 -6.53
CA ALA A 20 -3.95 2.34 -5.91
C ALA A 20 -3.97 2.67 -4.42
N ASP A 21 -3.66 1.68 -3.59
CA ASP A 21 -3.85 1.76 -2.15
C ASP A 21 -2.63 1.21 -1.41
N THR A 22 -2.30 1.81 -0.26
CA THR A 22 -1.29 1.29 0.67
C THR A 22 -1.95 1.04 2.01
N GLU A 23 -2.05 -0.22 2.40
CA GLU A 23 -2.49 -0.62 3.72
C GLU A 23 -1.26 -0.88 4.59
N VAL A 24 -1.26 -0.31 5.80
CA VAL A 24 -0.21 -0.57 6.80
C VAL A 24 -0.86 -1.06 8.08
N ARG A 25 -0.63 -2.33 8.41
CA ARG A 25 -1.18 -2.99 9.59
C ARG A 25 -0.06 -3.27 10.58
N ARG A 26 -0.21 -2.79 11.82
CA ARG A 26 0.74 -3.13 12.89
C ARG A 26 0.45 -4.56 13.36
N LEU A 27 1.43 -5.45 13.25
CA LEU A 27 1.32 -6.83 13.74
C LEU A 27 1.74 -6.93 15.20
N GLN A 28 2.84 -6.27 15.56
CA GLN A 28 3.43 -6.19 16.90
C GLN A 28 4.12 -4.84 17.08
N PRO A 29 4.52 -4.44 18.30
CA PRO A 29 5.38 -3.27 18.49
C PRO A 29 6.65 -3.36 17.61
N GLY A 30 6.87 -2.37 16.75
CA GLY A 30 7.99 -2.36 15.81
C GLY A 30 7.85 -3.30 14.61
N VAL A 31 6.73 -4.00 14.41
CA VAL A 31 6.51 -4.91 13.26
C VAL A 31 5.26 -4.50 12.50
N TYR A 32 5.41 -4.21 11.22
CA TYR A 32 4.36 -3.72 10.34
C TYR A 32 4.22 -4.60 9.10
N GLU A 33 3.01 -5.01 8.78
CA GLU A 33 2.66 -5.54 7.48
C GLU A 33 2.26 -4.38 6.57
N ILE A 34 2.86 -4.36 5.38
CA ILE A 34 2.62 -3.35 4.35
C ILE A 34 2.09 -4.07 3.12
N VAL A 35 0.89 -3.68 2.68
CA VAL A 35 0.26 -4.21 1.46
C VAL A 35 0.10 -3.05 0.49
N ARG A 36 0.77 -3.13 -0.65
CA ARG A 36 0.63 -2.18 -1.75
C ARG A 36 -0.19 -2.81 -2.86
N THR A 37 -1.30 -2.17 -3.20
CA THR A 37 -2.14 -2.53 -4.34
C THR A 37 -2.01 -1.44 -5.38
N ASP A 38 -1.74 -1.81 -6.62
CA ASP A 38 -1.67 -0.89 -7.74
C ASP A 38 -2.56 -1.35 -8.89
N CYS A 39 -3.03 -0.40 -9.68
CA CYS A 39 -4.16 -0.55 -10.60
C CYS A 39 -3.73 -0.31 -12.05
N GLY A 40 -4.20 -1.14 -12.97
CA GLY A 40 -3.88 -1.03 -14.40
C GLY A 40 -2.55 -1.68 -14.78
N PHE A 41 -2.03 -2.61 -13.96
CA PHE A 41 -0.72 -3.22 -14.18
C PHE A 41 -0.79 -4.74 -14.36
N SER A 42 -0.04 -5.23 -15.33
CA SER A 42 0.37 -6.65 -15.41
C SER A 42 1.45 -6.94 -14.37
N VAL A 43 1.44 -8.14 -13.80
CA VAL A 43 2.47 -8.59 -12.85
C VAL A 43 3.76 -8.89 -13.61
N ASP A 44 4.55 -7.87 -13.88
CA ASP A 44 5.87 -7.95 -14.52
C ASP A 44 6.99 -7.45 -13.60
N THR A 45 8.24 -7.60 -14.04
CA THR A 45 9.42 -7.23 -13.24
C THR A 45 9.48 -5.73 -12.92
N ALA A 46 9.05 -4.86 -13.84
CA ALA A 46 9.06 -3.42 -13.64
C ALA A 46 8.04 -2.99 -12.58
N THR A 47 6.84 -3.57 -12.64
CA THR A 47 5.78 -3.38 -11.65
C THR A 47 6.22 -3.88 -10.28
N ALA A 48 6.86 -5.05 -10.22
CA ALA A 48 7.41 -5.59 -8.98
C ALA A 48 8.44 -4.65 -8.34
N GLN A 49 9.38 -4.11 -9.12
CA GLN A 49 10.38 -3.16 -8.62
C GLN A 49 9.75 -1.87 -8.10
N ARG A 50 8.75 -1.33 -8.81
CA ARG A 50 8.04 -0.13 -8.37
C ARG A 50 7.27 -0.36 -7.07
N LEU A 51 6.52 -1.46 -6.98
CA LEU A 51 5.79 -1.84 -5.78
C LEU A 51 6.74 -2.03 -4.59
N ARG A 52 7.89 -2.66 -4.82
CA ARG A 52 8.94 -2.82 -3.82
C ARG A 52 9.45 -1.47 -3.31
N ALA A 53 9.75 -0.54 -4.21
CA ALA A 53 10.22 0.80 -3.84
C ALA A 53 9.17 1.61 -3.04
N GLU A 54 7.87 1.41 -3.29
CA GLU A 54 6.79 2.00 -2.47
C GLU A 54 6.73 1.38 -1.07
N ILE A 55 6.87 0.06 -0.96
CA ILE A 55 6.93 -0.66 0.32
C ILE A 55 8.14 -0.21 1.14
N GLU A 56 9.32 -0.12 0.53
CA GLU A 56 10.57 0.32 1.18
C GLU A 56 10.45 1.77 1.67
N ARG A 57 9.86 2.67 0.88
CA ARG A 57 9.54 4.04 1.32
C ARG A 57 8.58 4.06 2.51
N THR A 58 7.54 3.23 2.48
CA THR A 58 6.56 3.12 3.57
C THR A 58 7.22 2.58 4.84
N ALA A 59 8.07 1.56 4.71
CA ALA A 59 8.83 0.98 5.82
C ALA A 59 9.79 2.03 6.44
N ALA A 60 10.54 2.76 5.62
CA ALA A 60 11.43 3.83 6.08
C ALA A 60 10.66 4.95 6.83
N ALA A 61 9.48 5.32 6.34
CA ALA A 61 8.63 6.31 7.00
C ALA A 61 8.08 5.84 8.37
N ARG A 62 7.90 4.53 8.56
CA ARG A 62 7.44 3.95 9.84
C ARG A 62 8.57 3.62 10.80
N CYS A 63 9.75 3.29 10.28
CA CYS A 63 10.91 2.84 11.04
C CYS A 63 12.06 3.85 10.91
N THR A 64 12.00 4.93 11.68
CA THR A 64 12.96 6.05 11.63
C THR A 64 14.40 5.65 11.94
N HIS A 65 14.62 4.58 12.71
CA HIS A 65 15.94 4.08 13.12
C HIS A 65 16.45 2.91 12.24
N GLY A 66 15.81 2.69 11.09
CA GLY A 66 16.13 1.60 10.17
C GLY A 66 15.16 0.43 10.29
N TYR A 67 15.12 -0.40 9.25
CA TYR A 67 14.21 -1.52 9.14
C TYR A 67 14.88 -2.72 8.47
N GLU A 68 14.29 -3.89 8.70
CA GLU A 68 14.49 -5.11 7.91
C GLU A 68 13.19 -5.44 7.22
N LEU A 69 13.25 -5.76 5.93
CA LEU A 69 12.10 -6.10 5.12
C LEU A 69 12.20 -7.58 4.75
N ASP A 70 11.18 -8.35 5.11
CA ASP A 70 11.04 -9.73 4.63
C ASP A 70 10.85 -9.72 3.09
N GLU A 71 11.23 -10.82 2.41
CA GLU A 71 11.17 -10.88 0.95
C GLU A 71 9.75 -10.56 0.44
N PRO A 72 9.56 -9.47 -0.34
CA PRO A 72 8.23 -9.03 -0.74
C PRO A 72 7.54 -10.09 -1.60
N GLN A 73 6.37 -10.53 -1.16
CA GLN A 73 5.56 -11.48 -1.90
C GLN A 73 4.68 -10.73 -2.90
N LEU A 74 4.93 -10.98 -4.18
CA LEU A 74 4.09 -10.50 -5.27
C LEU A 74 2.94 -11.48 -5.47
N GLY A 75 1.74 -11.08 -5.07
CA GLY A 75 0.52 -11.84 -5.30
C GLY A 75 0.09 -11.76 -6.76
N ARG A 76 -0.53 -12.84 -7.27
CA ARG A 76 -1.15 -12.82 -8.60
C ARG A 76 -2.17 -11.71 -8.68
N GLY A 77 -2.06 -10.91 -9.73
CA GLY A 77 -2.95 -9.80 -9.99
C GLY A 77 -4.39 -10.24 -10.12
N GLY A 78 -5.25 -9.72 -9.26
CA GLY A 78 -6.68 -9.94 -9.34
C GLY A 78 -7.35 -8.93 -10.27
N MET A 79 -8.65 -9.11 -10.48
CA MET A 79 -9.50 -8.12 -11.11
C MET A 79 -10.21 -7.33 -10.00
N ARG A 80 -9.93 -6.02 -9.87
CA ARG A 80 -10.77 -5.11 -9.08
C ARG A 80 -11.69 -4.38 -10.03
N GLY A 81 -12.98 -4.46 -9.80
CA GLY A 81 -13.99 -3.80 -10.62
C GLY A 81 -15.37 -4.44 -10.44
N SER A 82 -16.40 -3.76 -10.92
CA SER A 82 -17.74 -4.31 -11.06
C SER A 82 -17.95 -4.70 -12.51
N ALA A 83 -18.78 -5.72 -12.79
CA ALA A 83 -19.13 -6.13 -14.17
C ALA A 83 -19.69 -4.99 -15.04
N VAL A 84 -20.12 -3.88 -14.39
CA VAL A 84 -20.67 -2.68 -15.03
C VAL A 84 -19.61 -1.62 -15.35
N THR A 85 -18.50 -1.54 -14.61
CA THR A 85 -17.49 -0.47 -14.72
C THR A 85 -16.16 -0.91 -15.35
N GLY A 86 -16.04 -2.20 -15.69
CA GLY A 86 -14.83 -2.80 -16.24
C GLY A 86 -13.94 -3.41 -15.17
N GLU A 87 -13.36 -4.57 -15.51
CA GLU A 87 -12.40 -5.28 -14.67
C GLU A 87 -11.01 -4.64 -14.82
N CYS A 88 -10.43 -4.13 -13.73
CA CYS A 88 -9.10 -3.54 -13.76
C CYS A 88 -8.07 -4.57 -13.25
N PRO A 89 -7.01 -4.87 -14.03
CA PRO A 89 -5.92 -5.70 -13.55
C PRO A 89 -5.22 -4.99 -12.39
N THR A 90 -5.03 -5.71 -11.30
CA THR A 90 -4.32 -5.20 -10.12
C THR A 90 -3.00 -5.93 -9.94
N ALA A 91 -2.04 -5.31 -9.28
CA ALA A 91 -0.86 -5.99 -8.76
C ALA A 91 -0.81 -5.73 -7.25
N VAL A 92 -0.61 -6.80 -6.47
CA VAL A 92 -0.58 -6.71 -5.00
C VAL A 92 0.78 -7.20 -4.53
N MET A 93 1.48 -6.38 -3.77
CA MET A 93 2.70 -6.77 -3.10
C MET A 93 2.53 -6.64 -1.59
N ARG A 94 2.94 -7.69 -0.86
CA ARG A 94 2.91 -7.72 0.60
C ARG A 94 4.31 -7.92 1.13
N ALA A 95 4.68 -7.16 2.14
CA ALA A 95 5.91 -7.36 2.88
C ALA A 95 5.70 -7.07 4.36
N VAL A 96 6.56 -7.65 5.20
CA VAL A 96 6.62 -7.34 6.62
C VAL A 96 7.90 -6.56 6.88
N ALA A 97 7.75 -5.37 7.45
CA ALA A 97 8.83 -4.53 7.90
C ALA A 97 9.00 -4.67 9.42
N ARG A 98 10.22 -4.97 9.86
CA ARG A 98 10.62 -4.98 11.27
C ARG A 98 11.50 -3.76 11.51
N CYS A 99 11.03 -2.82 12.32
CA CYS A 99 11.84 -1.69 12.74
C CYS A 99 12.98 -2.19 13.61
N ARG A 100 14.20 -1.77 13.29
CA ARG A 100 15.31 -1.89 14.24
C ARG A 100 15.00 -0.90 15.35
N GLY A 101 14.89 -1.42 16.58
CA GLY A 101 14.75 -0.54 17.73
C GLY A 101 15.90 0.46 17.71
N ALA A 102 15.61 1.74 17.97
CA ALA A 102 16.63 2.56 18.62
C ALA A 102 17.10 1.72 19.80
N ALA A 103 18.40 1.41 19.87
CA ALA A 103 18.97 0.66 20.98
C ALA A 103 18.37 1.25 22.25
N SER A 104 17.50 0.49 22.93
CA SER A 104 16.86 0.98 24.14
C SER A 104 18.02 1.33 25.09
N PRO A 105 18.10 2.56 25.62
CA PRO A 105 19.16 2.92 26.56
C PRO A 105 19.13 2.10 27.86
N ASP A 106 18.15 1.19 28.04
CA ASP A 106 18.06 0.24 29.14
C ASP A 106 19.17 -0.83 29.20
N SER A 107 20.19 -0.79 28.32
CA SER A 107 21.35 -1.69 28.39
C SER A 107 22.56 -1.13 29.14
N LEU A 108 22.45 0.05 29.79
CA LEU A 108 23.53 0.61 30.61
C LEU A 108 23.03 0.90 32.03
N SER A 109 23.03 -0.12 32.89
CA SER A 109 23.54 -0.08 34.28
C SER A 109 23.18 -1.36 35.06
N PRO A 110 24.06 -2.36 35.14
CA PRO A 110 24.23 -3.13 36.36
C PRO A 110 25.43 -2.55 37.14
N PHE A 111 25.16 -2.25 38.42
CA PHE A 111 26.09 -1.85 39.49
C PHE A 111 26.40 -0.35 39.63
#